data_AF-A0A967BLX9-F1
#
_entry.id   AF-A0A967BLX9-F1
#
_cell.length_a   1.000
_cell.length_b   1.000
_cell.length_c   1.000
_cell.angle_alpha   90.00
_cell.angle_beta   90.00
_cell.angle_gamma   90.00
#
_symmetry.space_group_name_H-M   'P 1'
#
loop_
_entity.id
_entity.type
_entity.pdbx_description
1 polymer ?
#
loop_
_entity_poly.entity_id
_entity_poly.type
_entity_poly.pdbx_seq_one_letter_code
_entity_poly.pdbx_strand_id
1 'polypeptide(L)' 'MEKHIKLNITLPESVANELNQIAKELPDKKSRIIAKALELYFDELDGFIAEKRLAELQAGKTKAIPAEEVWAELGL' A
#
# COMPACT_ATOMS: atom_id res chain seq x y z
N MET A 1 3.51 20.46 -0.99
CA MET A 1 3.58 19.88 0.37
C MET A 1 2.56 18.77 0.45
N GLU A 2 2.97 17.59 0.88
CA GLU A 2 2.09 16.43 1.01
C GLU A 2 1.04 16.67 2.11
N LYS A 3 -0.20 16.23 1.89
CA LYS A 3 -1.31 16.47 2.81
C LYS A 3 -1.42 15.28 3.78
N HIS A 4 -1.02 15.48 5.03
CA HIS A 4 -1.16 14.45 6.06
C HIS A 4 -2.60 14.39 6.60
N ILE A 5 -3.15 13.18 6.65
CA ILE A 5 -4.48 12.89 7.22
C ILE A 5 -4.27 12.18 8.56
N LYS A 6 -5.06 12.56 9.58
CA LYS A 6 -5.08 11.86 10.87
C LYS A 6 -5.94 10.60 10.76
N LEU A 7 -5.40 9.47 11.19
CA LEU A 7 -6.10 8.20 11.25
C LEU A 7 -6.15 7.73 12.71
N ASN A 8 -7.34 7.32 13.17
CA ASN A 8 -7.51 6.63 14.43
C ASN A 8 -7.63 5.13 14.14
N ILE A 9 -6.72 4.34 14.71
CA ILE A 9 -6.68 2.88 14.52
C ILE A 9 -6.71 2.17 15.86
N THR A 10 -7.32 0.99 15.88
CA THR A 10 -7.27 0.07 17.02
C THR A 10 -6.22 -0.99 16.74
N LEU A 11 -5.32 -1.23 17.69
CA LEU A 11 -4.28 -2.24 17.61
C LEU A 11 -4.38 -3.18 18.81
N PRO A 12 -3.97 -4.45 18.67
CA PRO A 12 -3.74 -5.32 19.82
C PRO A 12 -2.77 -4.66 20.81
N GLU A 13 -3.02 -4.86 22.11
CA GLU A 13 -2.23 -4.25 23.18
C GLU A 13 -0.73 -4.59 23.06
N SER A 14 -0.40 -5.83 22.73
CA SER A 14 0.98 -6.28 22.54
C SER A 14 1.71 -5.47 21.47
N VAL A 15 1.08 -5.28 20.30
CA VAL A 15 1.64 -4.53 19.17
C VAL A 15 1.79 -3.04 19.52
N ALA A 16 0.79 -2.47 20.20
CA ALA A 16 0.87 -1.08 20.65
C ALA A 16 2.02 -0.86 21.65
N ASN A 17 2.23 -1.80 22.57
CA ASN A 17 3.32 -1.75 23.55
C ASN A 17 4.69 -1.88 22.88
N GLU A 18 4.84 -2.80 21.93
CA GLU A 18 6.08 -2.96 21.16
C GLU A 18 6.39 -1.71 20.34
N LEU A 19 5.41 -1.15 19.62
CA LEU A 19 5.56 0.12 18.90
C LEU A 19 6.01 1.26 19.83
N ASN A 20 5.50 1.29 21.06
CA ASN A 20 5.89 2.28 22.06
C ASN A 20 7.34 2.11 22.52
N GLN A 21 7.84 0.87 22.62
CA GLN A 21 9.22 0.58 22.98
C GLN A 21 10.16 0.95 21.84
N ILE A 22 9.86 0.50 20.62
CA ILE A 22 10.64 0.80 19.41
C ILE A 22 10.77 2.32 19.21
N ALA A 23 9.68 3.08 19.36
CA ALA A 23 9.69 4.54 19.19
C ALA A 23 10.44 5.29 20.31
N LYS A 24 10.78 4.64 21.42
CA LYS A 24 11.65 5.22 22.45
C LYS A 24 13.13 5.00 22.12
N GLU A 25 13.45 3.85 21.53
CA GLU A 25 14.82 3.45 21.20
C GLU A 25 15.31 4.09 19.90
N LEU A 26 14.46 4.07 18.87
CA LEU A 26 14.67 4.82 17.64
C LEU A 26 14.05 6.20 17.84
N PRO A 27 14.79 7.31 17.66
CA PRO A 27 14.28 8.68 17.87
C PRO A 27 13.27 9.06 16.78
N ASP A 28 12.14 8.37 16.76
CA ASP A 28 11.19 8.33 15.67
C ASP A 28 9.75 8.45 16.13
N LYS A 29 8.92 9.10 15.31
CA LYS A 29 7.50 9.21 15.59
C LYS A 29 6.82 7.88 15.28
N LYS A 30 5.98 7.38 16.19
CA LYS A 30 5.12 6.19 15.98
C LYS A 30 4.37 6.25 14.64
N SER A 31 3.85 7.42 14.26
CA SER A 31 3.16 7.61 12.98
C SER A 31 4.05 7.34 11.77
N ARG A 32 5.35 7.63 11.84
CA ARG A 32 6.30 7.35 10.77
C ARG A 32 6.65 5.86 10.69
N ILE A 33 6.77 5.20 11.85
CA ILE A 33 6.96 3.75 11.92
C ILE A 33 5.74 3.03 11.31
N ILE A 34 4.53 3.42 11.72
CA ILE A 34 3.28 2.86 11.17
C ILE A 34 3.19 3.09 9.67
N ALA A 35 3.46 4.31 9.19
CA ALA A 35 3.42 4.62 7.75
C ALA A 35 4.35 3.70 6.95
N LYS A 36 5.62 3.57 7.37
CA LYS A 36 6.58 2.68 6.72
C LYS A 36 6.17 1.20 6.75
N ALA A 37 5.62 0.74 7.88
CA ALA A 37 5.15 -0.64 7.98
C ALA A 37 4.00 -0.92 7.01
N LEU A 38 3.08 0.05 6.86
CA LEU A 38 1.99 -0.04 5.89
C LEU A 38 2.49 0.02 4.44
N GLU A 39 3.43 0.92 4.12
CA GLU A 39 4.05 1.01 2.78
C GLU A 39 4.69 -0.32 2.39
N LEU A 40 5.50 -0.92 3.27
CA LEU A 40 6.12 -2.22 3.03
C LEU A 40 5.09 -3.33 2.79
N TYR A 41 4.00 -3.33 3.57
CA TYR A 41 2.95 -4.33 3.38
C TYR A 41 2.14 -4.07 2.10
N PHE A 42 1.93 -2.81 1.72
CA PHE A 42 1.27 -2.47 0.46
C PHE A 42 2.09 -2.93 -0.76
N ASP A 43 3.42 -2.80 -0.72
CA ASP A 43 4.30 -3.34 -1.77
C ASP A 43 4.12 -4.87 -1.93
N GLU A 44 3.97 -5.59 -0.82
CA GLU A 44 3.68 -7.04 -0.85
C GLU A 44 2.28 -7.32 -1.42
N LEU A 45 1.27 -6.58 -0.96
CA LEU A 45 -0.11 -6.73 -1.42
C LEU A 45 -0.28 -6.42 -2.90
N ASP A 46 0.49 -5.47 -3.45
CA ASP A 46 0.48 -5.14 -4.87
C ASP A 46 0.87 -6.35 -5.73
N GLY A 47 1.79 -7.19 -5.25
CA GLY A 47 2.13 -8.46 -5.87
C GLY A 47 0.93 -9.42 -5.95
N PHE A 48 0.24 -9.64 -4.84
CA PHE A 48 -0.95 -10.50 -4.82
C PHE A 48 -2.08 -9.96 -5.70
N ILE A 49 -2.26 -8.63 -5.74
CA ILE A 49 -3.24 -7.98 -6.62
C ILE A 49 -2.86 -8.20 -8.10
N ALA A 50 -1.57 -8.08 -8.44
CA ALA A 50 -1.08 -8.31 -9.79
C ALA A 50 -1.32 -9.76 -10.25
N GLU A 51 -1.02 -10.75 -9.40
CA GLU A 51 -1.28 -12.16 -9.69
C GLU A 51 -2.76 -12.43 -9.92
N LYS A 52 -3.63 -11.88 -9.06
CA LYS A 52 -5.08 -11.98 -9.23
C LYS A 52 -5.53 -11.42 -10.57
N ARG A 53 -5.06 -10.21 -10.94
CA ARG A 53 -5.39 -9.57 -12.22
C ARG A 53 -4.91 -10.39 -13.41
N LEU A 54 -3.71 -10.99 -13.32
CA LEU A 54 -3.18 -11.87 -14.36
C LEU A 54 -4.05 -13.13 -14.54
N ALA A 55 -4.48 -13.76 -13.44
CA ALA A 55 -5.37 -14.92 -13.50
C ALA A 55 -6.73 -14.57 -14.13
N GLU A 56 -7.29 -13.41 -13.82
CA GLU A 56 -8.53 -12.92 -14.44
C GLU A 56 -8.37 -12.67 -15.94
N LEU A 57 -7.22 -12.14 -16.38
CA LEU A 57 -6.90 -11.94 -17.79
C LEU A 57 -6.79 -13.28 -18.53
N GLN A 58 -6.08 -14.24 -17.95
CA GLN A 58 -5.93 -15.59 -18.51
C GLN A 58 -7.27 -16.35 -18.58
N ALA A 59 -8.15 -16.13 -17.61
CA ALA A 59 -9.51 -16.69 -17.59
C ALA A 59 -10.49 -15.96 -18.53
N GLY A 60 -10.05 -14.92 -19.25
CA GLY A 60 -10.88 -14.12 -20.15
C GLY A 60 -11.94 -13.27 -19.44
N LYS A 61 -11.82 -13.07 -18.12
CA LYS A 61 -12.72 -12.22 -17.31
C LYS A 61 -12.43 -10.73 -17.47
N THR A 62 -11.22 -10.40 -17.93
CA THR A 62 -10.79 -9.05 -18.28
C THR A 62 -9.99 -9.08 -19.58
N LYS A 63 -9.72 -7.91 -20.17
CA LYS A 63 -8.96 -7.77 -21.41
C LYS A 63 -7.85 -6.74 -21.22
N ALA A 64 -6.73 -6.97 -21.88
CA ALA A 64 -5.71 -5.94 -22.05
C ALA A 64 -6.22 -4.90 -23.06
N ILE A 65 -5.86 -3.64 -22.82
CA ILE A 65 -6.11 -2.53 -23.74
C ILE A 65 -4.77 -2.19 -24.40
N PRO A 66 -4.71 -2.04 -25.73
CA PRO A 66 -3.51 -1.61 -26.43
C PRO A 66 -2.99 -0.26 -25.89
N ALA A 67 -1.68 -0.11 -25.80
CA ALA A 67 -1.07 1.10 -25.24
C ALA A 67 -1.41 2.34 -26.07
N GLU A 68 -1.53 2.19 -27.39
CA GLU A 68 -1.87 3.24 -28.33
C GLU A 68 -3.26 3.84 -28.08
N GLU A 69 -4.23 3.00 -27.69
CA GLU A 69 -5.57 3.46 -27.33
C GLU A 69 -5.54 4.29 -26.04
N VAL A 70 -4.75 3.86 -25.06
CA VAL A 70 -4.60 4.57 -23.79
C VAL A 70 -3.89 5.92 -23.98
N TRP A 71 -2.83 5.99 -24.79
CA TRP A 71 -2.14 7.24 -25.06
C TRP A 71 -3.02 8.25 -25.79
N ALA A 72 -3.79 7.80 -26.78
CA ALA A 72 -4.74 8.64 -27.49
C ALA A 72 -5.81 9.22 -26.54
N GLU A 73 -6.31 8.43 -25.58
CA GLU A 73 -7.27 8.90 -24.56
C GLU A 73 -6.65 9.92 -23.60
N LEU A 74 -5.38 9.73 -23.23
CA LEU A 74 -4.66 10.64 -22.32
C LEU A 74 -4.10 11.89 -23.01
N GLY A 75 -4.17 11.98 -24.34
CA GLY A 75 -3.62 13.10 -25.12
C GLY A 75 -2.09 13.14 -25.11
N LEU A 76 -1.45 11.97 -25.04
CA LEU A 76 0.00 11.77 -25.05
C LEU A 76 0.54 11.43 -26.45
#